data_AF-A0A351TR87-F1
#
_entry.id   AF-A0A351TR87-F1
#
_cell.length_a   1.000
_cell.length_b   1.000
_cell.length_c   1.000
_cell.angle_alpha   90.00
_cell.angle_beta   90.00
_cell.angle_gamma   90.00
#
_symmetry.space_group_name_H-M   'P 1'
#
loop_
_entity.id
_entity.type
_entity.pdbx_description
1 polymer ?
#
loop_
_entity_poly.entity_id
_entity_poly.type
_entity_poly.pdbx_seq_one_letter_code
_entity_poly.pdbx_strand_id
1 'polypeptide(L)'
;MNEYKLMIAPFNHNGFRSLSKKQAEEYFHWYVGQSKARIEQLYEYTQSTGGAAFLCEYTPDSLIDLWNWFETQINMVAKSEEEYQAELEQFPEWVHDSISKKRFSVRTLAIITDISFYFAETFIKHNPMVRWGYFTKPKNEVSVNMPVLLGFKSNMKLDPRRIVSVCASESSEQHDKNRLRNAYRTWTKYTVETTPNIADTFRL
;
A
#
# COMPACT_ATOMS: atom_id res chain seq x y z
N MET A 1 -22.57 -10.69 -7.98
CA MET A 1 -21.41 -9.80 -7.71
C MET A 1 -20.86 -10.21 -6.37
N ASN A 2 -19.62 -10.70 -6.30
CA ASN A 2 -19.00 -11.02 -5.02
C ASN A 2 -18.64 -9.71 -4.30
N GLU A 3 -19.14 -9.53 -3.09
CA GLU A 3 -18.82 -8.41 -2.23
C GLU A 3 -17.34 -8.48 -1.81
N TYR A 4 -16.62 -7.35 -1.84
CA TYR A 4 -15.20 -7.32 -1.46
C TYR A 4 -15.06 -7.28 0.07
N LYS A 5 -14.54 -8.35 0.66
CA LYS A 5 -14.49 -8.47 2.13
C LYS A 5 -13.52 -7.47 2.74
N LEU A 6 -13.96 -6.78 3.79
CA LEU A 6 -13.15 -5.84 4.55
C LEU A 6 -12.25 -6.56 5.56
N MET A 7 -11.11 -5.95 5.86
CA MET A 7 -10.21 -6.39 6.91
C MET A 7 -10.53 -5.61 8.19
N ILE A 8 -10.86 -6.30 9.28
CA ILE A 8 -11.26 -5.70 10.56
C ILE A 8 -10.13 -5.81 11.56
N ALA A 9 -9.64 -4.66 12.03
CA ALA A 9 -8.56 -4.58 13.01
C ALA A 9 -8.96 -5.23 14.36
N PRO A 10 -7.99 -5.79 15.12
CA PRO A 10 -8.27 -6.45 16.40
C PRO A 10 -8.78 -5.47 17.47
N PHE A 11 -8.54 -4.17 17.30
CA PHE A 11 -9.00 -3.12 18.18
C PHE A 11 -9.11 -1.78 17.43
N ASN A 12 -9.92 -0.87 17.97
CA ASN A 12 -10.05 0.50 17.48
C ASN A 12 -8.96 1.40 18.07
N HIS A 13 -8.50 2.39 17.29
CA HIS A 13 -7.55 3.38 17.77
C HIS A 13 -7.70 4.72 17.04
N ASN A 14 -7.37 5.83 17.71
CA ASN A 14 -7.46 7.20 17.18
C ASN A 14 -6.21 7.58 16.37
N GLY A 15 -5.74 6.67 15.49
CA GLY A 15 -4.51 6.83 14.72
C GLY A 15 -3.29 6.14 15.35
N PHE A 16 -2.25 5.92 14.54
CA PHE A 16 -1.11 5.07 14.95
C PHE A 16 -0.20 5.74 16.00
N ARG A 17 -0.08 7.07 15.98
CA ARG A 17 0.80 7.81 16.90
C ARG A 17 0.44 7.60 18.38
N SER A 18 -0.84 7.38 18.68
CA SER A 18 -1.34 7.16 20.03
C SER A 18 -1.10 5.73 20.55
N LEU A 19 -0.75 4.78 19.67
CA LEU A 19 -0.55 3.39 20.10
C LEU A 19 0.62 3.28 21.09
N SER A 20 0.38 2.52 22.15
CA SER A 20 1.43 2.00 23.02
C SER A 20 2.34 1.03 22.25
N LYS A 21 3.54 0.75 22.78
CA LYS A 21 4.45 -0.22 22.16
C LYS A 21 3.80 -1.60 21.99
N LYS A 22 3.04 -2.05 22.99
CA LYS A 22 2.33 -3.34 22.98
C LYS A 22 1.24 -3.38 21.91
N GLN A 23 0.42 -2.33 21.82
CA GLN A 23 -0.61 -2.25 20.78
C GLN A 23 -0.01 -2.17 19.36
N ALA A 24 1.09 -1.45 19.18
CA ALA A 24 1.77 -1.38 17.88
C ALA A 24 2.29 -2.75 17.43
N GLU A 25 2.85 -3.53 18.36
CA GLU A 25 3.31 -4.89 18.12
C GLU A 25 2.14 -5.85 17.79
N GLU A 26 1.07 -5.81 18.58
CA GLU A 26 -0.14 -6.61 18.34
C GLU A 26 -0.75 -6.30 16.97
N TYR A 27 -0.90 -5.02 16.63
CA TYR A 27 -1.40 -4.59 15.32
C TYR A 27 -0.47 -5.06 14.19
N PHE A 28 0.85 -4.93 14.36
CA PHE A 28 1.83 -5.35 13.37
C PHE A 28 1.71 -6.84 13.05
N HIS A 29 1.69 -7.69 14.08
CA HIS A 29 1.56 -9.13 13.90
C HIS A 29 0.24 -9.52 13.24
N TRP A 30 -0.87 -8.91 13.68
CA TRP A 30 -2.16 -9.13 13.04
C TRP A 30 -2.13 -8.72 11.56
N TYR A 31 -1.68 -7.50 11.25
CA TYR A 31 -1.70 -6.92 9.90
C TYR A 31 -0.85 -7.74 8.92
N VAL A 32 0.41 -8.02 9.27
CA VAL A 32 1.31 -8.83 8.42
C VAL A 32 0.79 -10.26 8.29
N GLY A 33 0.19 -10.81 9.35
CA GLY A 33 -0.46 -12.13 9.33
C GLY A 33 -1.62 -12.23 8.34
N GLN A 34 -2.23 -11.12 7.92
CA GLN A 34 -3.28 -11.11 6.90
C GLN A 34 -2.73 -11.21 5.47
N SER A 35 -1.45 -10.86 5.23
CA SER A 35 -0.87 -10.64 3.89
C SER A 35 -1.27 -11.72 2.87
N LYS A 36 -1.04 -13.00 3.18
CA LYS A 36 -1.34 -14.12 2.30
C LYS A 36 -2.82 -14.19 1.91
N ALA A 37 -3.72 -14.22 2.89
CA ALA A 37 -5.16 -14.35 2.66
C ALA A 37 -5.74 -13.14 1.90
N ARG A 38 -5.19 -11.94 2.13
CA ARG A 38 -5.60 -10.72 1.42
C ARG A 38 -5.13 -10.71 -0.03
N ILE A 39 -3.92 -11.20 -0.31
CA ILE A 39 -3.43 -11.35 -1.69
C ILE A 39 -4.23 -12.42 -2.43
N GLU A 40 -4.60 -13.53 -1.78
CA GLU A 40 -5.49 -14.55 -2.36
C GLU A 40 -6.86 -13.94 -2.72
N GLN A 41 -7.47 -13.18 -1.81
CA GLN A 41 -8.71 -12.46 -2.09
C GLN A 41 -8.56 -11.46 -3.25
N LEU A 42 -7.48 -10.69 -3.28
CA LEU A 42 -7.20 -9.76 -4.39
C LEU A 42 -7.14 -10.49 -5.72
N TYR A 43 -6.42 -11.60 -5.77
CA TYR A 43 -6.29 -12.42 -6.96
C TYR A 43 -7.67 -12.94 -7.42
N GLU A 44 -8.42 -13.61 -6.54
CA GLU A 44 -9.76 -14.13 -6.84
C GLU A 44 -10.72 -13.03 -7.34
N TYR A 45 -10.70 -11.88 -6.67
CA TYR A 45 -11.55 -10.76 -7.05
C TYR A 45 -11.18 -10.21 -8.42
N THR A 46 -9.88 -10.07 -8.69
CA THR A 46 -9.35 -9.62 -10.00
C THR A 46 -9.79 -10.56 -11.12
N GLN A 47 -9.69 -11.88 -10.92
CA GLN A 47 -10.17 -12.87 -11.88
C GLN A 47 -11.68 -12.75 -12.13
N SER A 48 -12.48 -12.49 -11.09
CA SER A 48 -13.94 -12.38 -11.20
C SER A 48 -14.44 -11.05 -11.79
N THR A 49 -13.57 -10.05 -11.96
CA THR A 49 -13.93 -8.67 -12.36
C THR A 49 -13.16 -8.18 -13.59
N GLY A 50 -12.72 -9.10 -14.45
CA GLY A 50 -12.16 -8.76 -15.77
C GLY A 50 -10.65 -8.50 -15.79
N GLY A 51 -9.92 -8.82 -14.72
CA GLY A 51 -8.46 -8.68 -14.65
C GLY A 51 -7.69 -9.97 -15.01
N ALA A 52 -8.17 -10.75 -15.98
CA ALA A 52 -7.60 -12.06 -16.31
C ALA A 52 -6.10 -12.05 -16.70
N ALA A 53 -5.57 -10.89 -17.13
CA ALA A 53 -4.15 -10.72 -17.42
C ALA A 53 -3.27 -10.69 -16.16
N PHE A 54 -3.82 -10.36 -14.99
CA PHE A 54 -3.05 -10.33 -13.75
C PHE A 54 -2.76 -11.75 -13.26
N LEU A 55 -1.47 -12.09 -13.23
CA LEU A 55 -0.95 -13.31 -12.61
C LEU A 55 -0.23 -12.93 -11.31
N CYS A 56 -0.52 -13.65 -10.22
CA CYS A 56 0.05 -13.43 -8.89
C CYS A 56 1.50 -13.98 -8.78
N GLU A 57 2.37 -13.51 -9.66
CA GLU A 57 3.76 -14.00 -9.83
C GLU A 57 4.76 -13.23 -8.98
N TYR A 58 4.33 -12.14 -8.35
CA TYR A 58 5.14 -11.24 -7.54
C TYR A 58 6.28 -10.58 -8.31
N THR A 59 6.17 -10.43 -9.62
CA THR A 59 7.18 -9.76 -10.46
C THR A 59 6.88 -8.25 -10.55
N PRO A 60 7.88 -7.38 -10.79
CA PRO A 60 7.62 -5.97 -11.06
C PRO A 60 6.68 -5.72 -12.24
N ASP A 61 6.65 -6.62 -13.22
CA ASP A 61 5.79 -6.49 -14.41
C ASP A 61 4.35 -6.91 -14.12
N SER A 62 4.11 -7.88 -13.23
CA SER A 62 2.76 -8.22 -12.76
C SER A 62 2.04 -7.03 -12.08
N LEU A 63 2.79 -6.03 -11.59
CA LEU A 63 2.21 -4.79 -11.06
C LEU A 63 1.52 -3.96 -12.16
N ILE A 64 1.95 -4.07 -13.43
CA ILE A 64 1.31 -3.35 -14.55
C ILE A 64 -0.09 -3.91 -14.77
N ASP A 65 -0.23 -5.23 -14.88
CA ASP A 65 -1.51 -5.87 -15.16
C ASP A 65 -2.48 -5.69 -13.99
N LEU A 66 -1.98 -5.83 -12.76
CA LEU A 66 -2.74 -5.52 -11.56
C LEU A 66 -3.21 -4.06 -11.54
N TRP A 67 -2.32 -3.11 -11.83
CA TRP A 67 -2.65 -1.70 -11.77
C TRP A 67 -3.63 -1.29 -12.87
N ASN A 68 -3.42 -1.78 -14.10
CA ASN A 68 -4.32 -1.56 -15.23
C ASN A 68 -5.74 -2.03 -14.92
N TRP A 69 -5.89 -3.20 -14.27
CA TRP A 69 -7.19 -3.64 -13.78
C TRP A 69 -7.71 -2.72 -12.66
N PHE A 70 -6.88 -2.41 -11.67
CA PHE A 70 -7.28 -1.63 -10.49
C PHE A 70 -7.80 -0.23 -10.85
N GLU A 71 -7.23 0.44 -11.85
CA GLU A 71 -7.70 1.75 -12.31
C GLU A 71 -9.19 1.73 -12.70
N THR A 72 -9.69 0.62 -13.25
CA THR A 72 -11.11 0.45 -13.58
C THR A 72 -12.01 0.25 -12.35
N GLN A 73 -11.41 -0.05 -11.19
CA GLN A 73 -12.10 -0.29 -9.92
C GLN A 73 -12.11 0.93 -8.99
N ILE A 74 -11.36 1.99 -9.35
CA ILE A 74 -11.29 3.22 -8.56
C ILE A 74 -12.65 3.89 -8.56
N ASN A 75 -13.18 4.13 -7.37
CA ASN A 75 -14.44 4.83 -7.18
C ASN A 75 -14.26 5.92 -6.12
N MET A 76 -14.52 7.16 -6.54
CA MET A 76 -14.49 8.35 -5.69
C MET A 76 -15.91 8.75 -5.33
N VAL A 77 -16.17 8.93 -4.04
CA VAL A 77 -17.47 9.36 -3.51
C VAL A 77 -17.35 10.75 -2.90
N ALA A 78 -18.43 11.52 -2.93
CA ALA A 78 -18.49 12.80 -2.23
C ALA A 78 -18.41 12.57 -0.71
N LYS A 79 -17.67 13.44 -0.02
CA LYS A 79 -17.73 13.55 1.44
C LYS A 79 -19.07 14.16 1.83
N SER A 80 -19.58 13.84 3.02
CA SER A 80 -20.69 14.62 3.58
C SER A 80 -20.19 16.02 3.96
N GLU A 81 -21.10 16.96 4.15
CA GLU A 81 -20.71 18.31 4.57
C GLU A 81 -20.02 18.27 5.93
N GLU A 82 -20.53 17.46 6.87
CA GLU A 82 -19.94 17.28 8.19
C GLU A 82 -18.54 16.67 8.11
N GLU A 83 -18.34 15.66 7.25
CA GLU A 83 -17.03 15.05 7.01
C GLU A 83 -16.03 16.05 6.44
N TYR A 84 -16.46 16.86 5.46
CA TYR A 84 -15.60 17.85 4.82
C TYR A 84 -15.22 18.99 5.78
N GLN A 85 -16.19 19.55 6.51
CA GLN A 85 -15.91 20.61 7.49
C GLN A 85 -14.98 20.13 8.61
N ALA A 86 -15.19 18.93 9.13
CA ALA A 86 -14.30 18.34 10.15
C ALA A 86 -12.86 18.11 9.64
N GLU A 87 -12.67 17.93 8.34
CA GLU A 87 -11.33 17.86 7.74
C GLU A 87 -10.72 19.25 7.55
N LEU A 88 -11.50 20.24 7.11
CA LEU A 88 -11.03 21.64 7.01
C LEU A 88 -10.51 22.15 8.35
N GLU A 89 -11.18 21.85 9.46
CA GLU A 89 -10.77 22.24 10.82
C GLU A 89 -9.41 21.66 11.26
N GLN A 90 -8.96 20.56 10.63
CA GLN A 90 -7.67 19.94 10.94
C GLN A 90 -6.49 20.64 10.26
N PHE A 91 -6.77 21.53 9.31
CA PHE A 91 -5.75 22.18 8.49
C PHE A 91 -5.90 23.71 8.48
N PRO A 92 -4.80 24.45 8.31
CA PRO A 92 -4.86 25.91 8.15
C PRO A 92 -5.69 26.35 6.94
N GLU A 93 -6.36 27.48 7.04
CA GLU A 93 -7.26 28.02 5.98
C GLU A 93 -6.58 28.12 4.60
N TRP A 94 -5.29 28.49 4.56
CA TRP A 94 -4.55 28.65 3.31
C TRP A 94 -4.37 27.35 2.50
N VAL A 95 -4.60 26.16 3.08
CA VAL A 95 -4.60 24.88 2.34
C VAL A 95 -6.01 24.38 2.00
N HIS A 96 -7.08 25.04 2.43
CA HIS A 96 -8.45 24.54 2.28
C HIS A 96 -8.83 24.28 0.81
N ASP A 97 -8.39 25.13 -0.11
CA ASP A 97 -8.62 24.96 -1.56
C ASP A 97 -7.98 23.70 -2.14
N SER A 98 -6.97 23.13 -1.46
CA SER A 98 -6.31 21.88 -1.85
C SER A 98 -6.99 20.64 -1.25
N ILE A 99 -7.97 20.81 -0.34
CA ILE A 99 -8.68 19.70 0.29
C ILE A 99 -9.82 19.26 -0.61
N SER A 100 -9.72 18.04 -1.13
CA SER A 100 -10.72 17.46 -2.03
C SER A 100 -12.05 17.22 -1.32
N LYS A 101 -13.16 17.58 -1.98
CA LYS A 101 -14.54 17.23 -1.55
C LYS A 101 -14.89 15.76 -1.79
N LYS A 102 -14.00 15.00 -2.41
CA LYS A 102 -14.18 13.57 -2.69
C LYS A 102 -13.16 12.73 -1.92
N ARG A 103 -13.50 11.47 -1.69
CA ARG A 103 -12.59 10.45 -1.15
C ARG A 103 -12.82 9.12 -1.85
N PHE A 104 -11.90 8.20 -1.66
CA PHE A 104 -12.12 6.82 -2.06
C PHE A 104 -13.34 6.21 -1.37
N SER A 105 -14.07 5.40 -2.12
CA SER A 105 -15.08 4.49 -1.54
C SER A 105 -14.41 3.48 -0.60
N VAL A 106 -15.18 2.93 0.35
CA VAL A 106 -14.68 1.90 1.28
C VAL A 106 -14.13 0.68 0.53
N ARG A 107 -14.78 0.27 -0.56
CA ARG A 107 -14.30 -0.82 -1.43
C ARG A 107 -12.94 -0.49 -2.05
N THR A 108 -12.78 0.71 -2.59
CA THR A 108 -11.50 1.13 -3.18
C THR A 108 -10.39 1.16 -2.13
N LEU A 109 -10.65 1.64 -0.91
CA LEU A 109 -9.67 1.58 0.20
C LEU A 109 -9.30 0.15 0.60
N ALA A 110 -10.26 -0.78 0.56
CA ALA A 110 -10.01 -2.20 0.84
C ALA A 110 -9.11 -2.82 -0.24
N ILE A 111 -9.38 -2.55 -1.53
CA ILE A 111 -8.55 -3.04 -2.63
C ILE A 111 -7.15 -2.42 -2.57
N ILE A 112 -7.03 -1.12 -2.28
CA ILE A 112 -5.74 -0.43 -2.04
C ILE A 112 -4.93 -1.15 -0.94
N THR A 113 -5.59 -1.58 0.13
CA THR A 113 -4.93 -2.30 1.22
C THR A 113 -4.38 -3.64 0.73
N ASP A 114 -5.15 -4.40 -0.05
CA ASP A 114 -4.70 -5.71 -0.54
C ASP A 114 -3.61 -5.59 -1.62
N ILE A 115 -3.70 -4.57 -2.49
CA ILE A 115 -2.63 -4.23 -3.43
C ILE A 115 -1.36 -3.83 -2.67
N SER A 116 -1.48 -3.13 -1.53
CA SER A 116 -0.31 -2.78 -0.72
C SER A 116 0.41 -3.98 -0.13
N PHE A 117 -0.30 -5.05 0.23
CA PHE A 117 0.31 -6.34 0.58
C PHE A 117 1.03 -6.94 -0.62
N TYR A 118 0.38 -7.03 -1.78
CA TYR A 118 1.01 -7.59 -2.98
C TYR A 118 2.26 -6.82 -3.41
N PHE A 119 2.19 -5.48 -3.40
CA PHE A 119 3.32 -4.59 -3.68
C PHE A 119 4.48 -4.84 -2.70
N ALA A 120 4.17 -4.95 -1.41
CA ALA A 120 5.16 -5.20 -0.38
C ALA A 120 5.82 -6.58 -0.51
N GLU A 121 5.05 -7.65 -0.72
CA GLU A 121 5.58 -9.01 -0.91
C GLU A 121 6.40 -9.12 -2.20
N THR A 122 5.99 -8.44 -3.27
CA THR A 122 6.77 -8.29 -4.52
C THR A 122 8.13 -7.66 -4.24
N PHE A 123 8.16 -6.64 -3.38
CA PHE A 123 9.38 -5.96 -2.97
C PHE A 123 10.30 -6.86 -2.14
N ILE A 124 9.76 -7.52 -1.11
CA ILE A 124 10.50 -8.42 -0.21
C ILE A 124 11.12 -9.59 -0.98
N LYS A 125 10.37 -10.22 -1.89
CA LYS A 125 10.85 -11.36 -2.70
C LYS A 125 12.07 -11.03 -3.57
N HIS A 126 12.21 -9.77 -3.99
CA HIS A 126 13.27 -9.33 -4.89
C HIS A 126 14.41 -8.59 -4.18
N ASN A 127 14.27 -8.29 -2.89
CA ASN A 127 15.24 -7.49 -2.15
C ASN A 127 15.46 -8.12 -0.77
N PRO A 128 16.45 -9.02 -0.60
CA PRO A 128 16.61 -9.83 0.62
C PRO A 128 16.77 -9.05 1.93
N MET A 129 17.25 -7.80 1.86
CA MET A 129 17.37 -6.92 3.03
C MET A 129 16.04 -6.28 3.44
N VAL A 130 15.08 -6.21 2.52
CA VAL A 130 13.78 -5.58 2.75
C VAL A 130 12.86 -6.56 3.44
N ARG A 131 12.19 -6.10 4.49
CA ARG A 131 11.28 -6.92 5.29
C ARG A 131 10.20 -6.07 5.92
N TRP A 132 9.08 -6.69 6.24
CA TRP A 132 8.09 -6.11 7.14
C TRP A 132 8.73 -5.77 8.50
N GLY A 133 8.33 -4.63 9.04
CA GLY A 133 8.69 -4.20 10.39
C GLY A 133 7.82 -3.05 10.85
N TYR A 134 8.12 -2.56 12.05
CA TYR A 134 7.52 -1.38 12.64
C TYR A 134 8.52 -0.75 13.60
N PHE A 135 8.26 0.49 14.00
CA PHE A 135 9.11 1.22 14.94
C PHE A 135 8.24 2.12 15.81
N THR A 136 8.65 2.36 17.06
CA THR A 136 7.81 3.08 18.04
C THR A 136 8.38 4.45 18.45
N LYS A 137 9.57 4.79 17.93
CA LYS A 137 10.27 6.06 18.16
C LYS A 137 11.07 6.48 16.90
N PRO A 138 11.31 7.80 16.73
CA PRO A 138 10.72 8.90 17.52
C PRO A 138 9.22 9.09 17.22
N LYS A 139 8.49 9.74 18.13
CA LYS A 139 7.01 9.87 18.06
C LYS A 139 6.53 10.86 17.00
N ASN A 140 7.40 11.73 16.51
CA ASN A 140 7.11 12.71 15.46
C ASN A 140 7.24 12.14 14.04
N GLU A 141 7.92 10.99 13.85
CA GLU A 141 7.98 10.29 12.57
C GLU A 141 6.58 9.92 12.04
N VAL A 142 6.42 10.02 10.72
CA VAL A 142 5.12 9.88 10.04
C VAL A 142 4.55 8.47 10.21
N SER A 143 5.38 7.45 10.04
CA SER A 143 4.96 6.04 10.08
C SER A 143 5.21 5.36 11.43
N VAL A 144 5.35 6.14 12.51
CA VAL A 144 5.55 5.57 13.84
C VAL A 144 4.36 4.68 14.22
N ASN A 145 4.67 3.53 14.81
CA ASN A 145 3.76 2.45 15.18
C ASN A 145 3.02 1.78 13.99
N MET A 146 3.33 2.12 12.74
CA MET A 146 2.71 1.51 11.55
C MET A 146 3.52 0.29 11.05
N PRO A 147 2.85 -0.72 10.46
CA PRO A 147 3.52 -1.71 9.63
C PRO A 147 4.11 -1.03 8.38
N VAL A 148 5.41 -1.21 8.17
CA VAL A 148 6.17 -0.64 7.05
C VAL A 148 7.19 -1.65 6.54
N LEU A 149 7.78 -1.36 5.39
CA LEU A 149 8.99 -2.04 4.94
C LEU A 149 10.22 -1.32 5.47
N LEU A 150 11.12 -2.08 6.09
CA LEU A 150 12.43 -1.67 6.57
C LEU A 150 13.53 -2.32 5.73
N GLY A 151 14.79 -1.89 5.91
CA GLY A 151 15.94 -2.49 5.23
C GLY A 151 16.46 -1.73 4.01
N PHE A 152 15.94 -0.52 3.78
CA PHE A 152 16.44 0.40 2.76
C PHE A 152 17.68 1.15 3.24
N LYS A 153 18.46 1.67 2.27
CA LYS A 153 19.60 2.57 2.49
C LYS A 153 19.19 3.75 3.38
N SER A 154 20.15 4.25 4.16
CA SER A 154 19.96 5.41 5.04
C SER A 154 18.79 5.28 6.04
N ASN A 155 18.44 4.05 6.43
CA ASN A 155 17.33 3.77 7.35
C ASN A 155 15.98 4.33 6.86
N MET A 156 15.81 4.42 5.54
CA MET A 156 14.54 4.77 4.92
C MET A 156 13.50 3.69 5.22
N LYS A 157 12.24 4.12 5.28
CA LYS A 157 11.10 3.30 5.64
C LYS A 157 10.03 3.55 4.59
N LEU A 158 9.49 2.48 4.02
CA LEU A 158 8.47 2.56 2.99
C LEU A 158 7.15 2.11 3.60
N ASP A 159 6.16 3.00 3.64
CA ASP A 159 4.77 2.65 3.93
C ASP A 159 4.07 2.24 2.62
N PRO A 160 3.88 0.92 2.36
CA PRO A 160 3.36 0.45 1.08
C PRO A 160 1.93 0.92 0.84
N ARG A 161 1.12 1.03 1.90
CA ARG A 161 -0.26 1.54 1.79
C ARG A 161 -0.26 3.00 1.36
N ARG A 162 0.63 3.83 1.92
CA ARG A 162 0.76 5.23 1.49
C ARG A 162 1.18 5.35 0.03
N ILE A 163 2.17 4.56 -0.41
CA ILE A 163 2.61 4.57 -1.82
C ILE A 163 1.46 4.20 -2.75
N VAL A 164 0.78 3.08 -2.49
CA VAL A 164 -0.36 2.64 -3.31
C VAL A 164 -1.50 3.67 -3.28
N SER A 165 -1.77 4.29 -2.14
CA SER A 165 -2.82 5.32 -2.00
C SER A 165 -2.51 6.57 -2.84
N VAL A 166 -1.26 7.04 -2.83
CA VAL A 166 -0.82 8.17 -3.68
C VAL A 166 -0.98 7.80 -5.15
N CYS A 167 -0.50 6.63 -5.57
CA CYS A 167 -0.68 6.18 -6.94
C CYS A 167 -2.16 6.11 -7.32
N ALA A 168 -3.03 5.61 -6.43
CA ALA A 168 -4.47 5.53 -6.69
C ALA A 168 -5.09 6.93 -6.85
N SER A 169 -4.67 7.91 -6.04
CA SER A 169 -5.21 9.28 -6.11
C SER A 169 -4.88 9.91 -7.45
N GLU A 170 -3.63 9.81 -7.88
CA GLU A 170 -3.23 10.33 -9.18
C GLU A 170 -3.90 9.56 -10.34
N SER A 171 -4.13 8.24 -10.18
CA SER A 171 -4.84 7.42 -11.17
C SER A 171 -6.32 7.76 -11.27
N SER A 172 -6.92 8.32 -10.22
CA SER A 172 -8.30 8.81 -10.25
C SER A 172 -8.48 10.07 -11.11
N GLU A 173 -7.38 10.77 -11.40
CA GLU A 173 -7.35 11.96 -12.26
C GLU A 173 -6.88 11.61 -13.67
N GLN A 174 -5.83 10.80 -13.77
CA GLN A 174 -5.25 10.38 -15.05
C GLN A 174 -4.75 8.93 -14.96
N HIS A 175 -5.25 8.05 -15.82
CA HIS A 175 -4.82 6.65 -15.85
C HIS A 175 -3.37 6.53 -16.35
N ASP A 176 -2.57 5.72 -15.65
CA ASP A 176 -1.26 5.23 -16.08
C ASP A 176 -1.01 3.84 -15.47
N LYS A 177 -1.19 2.81 -16.29
CA LYS A 177 -0.93 1.40 -15.91
C LYS A 177 0.49 1.15 -15.36
N ASN A 178 1.47 2.00 -15.64
CA ASN A 178 2.84 1.82 -15.14
C ASN A 178 3.07 2.44 -13.77
N ARG A 179 2.11 3.19 -13.21
CA ARG A 179 2.31 4.04 -12.03
C ARG A 179 2.86 3.28 -10.84
N LEU A 180 2.24 2.15 -10.47
CA LEU A 180 2.70 1.34 -9.33
C LEU A 180 4.07 0.67 -9.59
N ARG A 181 4.33 0.21 -10.81
CA ARG A 181 5.65 -0.32 -11.21
C ARG A 181 6.73 0.77 -11.19
N ASN A 182 6.41 1.99 -11.58
CA ASN A 182 7.33 3.13 -11.52
C ASN A 182 7.65 3.51 -10.06
N ALA A 183 6.65 3.45 -9.18
CA ALA A 183 6.86 3.60 -7.75
C ALA A 183 7.79 2.49 -7.19
N TYR A 184 7.56 1.23 -7.58
CA TYR A 184 8.45 0.11 -7.26
C TYR A 184 9.89 0.42 -7.68
N ARG A 185 10.12 0.74 -8.97
CA ARG A 185 11.44 1.04 -9.53
C ARG A 185 12.15 2.20 -8.84
N THR A 186 11.39 3.23 -8.47
CA THR A 186 11.92 4.38 -7.74
C THR A 186 12.44 3.94 -6.38
N TRP A 187 11.69 3.10 -5.66
CA TRP A 187 12.11 2.59 -4.36
C TRP A 187 13.25 1.58 -4.43
N THR A 188 13.37 0.80 -5.51
CA THR A 188 14.50 -0.12 -5.72
C THR A 188 15.85 0.60 -5.72
N LYS A 189 15.90 1.88 -6.11
CA LYS A 189 17.14 2.68 -6.05
C LYS A 189 17.70 2.81 -4.61
N TYR A 190 16.83 2.67 -3.62
CA TYR A 190 17.18 2.73 -2.20
C TYR A 190 17.43 1.35 -1.57
N THR A 191 17.40 0.26 -2.34
CA THR A 191 17.84 -1.04 -1.83
C THR A 191 19.34 -1.20 -2.00
N VAL A 192 19.94 -2.08 -1.18
CA VAL A 192 21.33 -2.49 -1.36
C VAL A 192 21.39 -3.33 -2.63
N GLU A 193 22.37 -3.07 -3.50
CA GLU A 193 22.58 -3.91 -4.68
C GLU A 193 22.86 -5.35 -4.20
N THR A 194 22.00 -6.29 -4.58
CA THR A 194 22.41 -7.69 -4.58
C THR A 194 23.39 -7.85 -5.71
N THR A 195 24.67 -8.02 -5.37
CA THR A 195 25.68 -8.49 -6.33
C THR A 195 25.08 -9.73 -7.03
N PRO A 196 25.01 -9.76 -8.38
CA PRO A 196 24.51 -10.95 -9.06
C PRO A 196 25.28 -12.16 -8.56
N ASN A 197 24.56 -13.21 -8.18
CA ASN A 197 25.17 -14.46 -7.79
C ASN A 197 26.00 -14.96 -8.98
N ILE A 198 27.32 -15.04 -8.81
CA ILE A 198 28.27 -15.47 -9.85
C ILE A 198 27.94 -16.89 -10.35
N ALA A 199 27.09 -17.63 -9.65
CA ALA A 199 26.55 -18.92 -10.10
C ALA A 199 25.63 -18.84 -11.33
N ASP A 200 25.00 -17.68 -11.62
CA ASP A 200 24.11 -17.52 -12.80
C ASP A 200 24.88 -17.07 -14.06
N THR A 201 26.18 -16.80 -13.95
CA THR A 201 27.03 -16.37 -15.09
C THR A 201 27.68 -17.54 -15.83
N PHE A 202 27.48 -18.78 -15.38
CA PHE A 202 28.11 -19.99 -15.97
C PHE A 202 27.09 -21.07 -16.38
N ARG A 203 25.91 -20.67 -16.84
CA ARG A 203 25.02 -21.56 -17.61
C ARG A 203 24.85 -21.00 -19.02
N LEU A 204 25.86 -21.24 -19.85
CA LEU A 204 25.77 -21.31 -21.31
C LEU A 204 25.95 -22.77 -21.72
#